data_AF-A0A1S1Z0E3-F1
#
_entry.id   AF-A0A1S1Z0E3-F1
#
_cell.length_a   1.000
_cell.length_b   1.000
_cell.length_c   1.000
_cell.angle_alpha   90.00
_cell.angle_beta   90.00
_cell.angle_gamma   90.00
#
_symmetry.space_group_name_H-M   'P 1'
#
loop_
_entity.id
_entity.type
_entity.pdbx_description
1 polymer ?
#
loop_
_entity_poly.entity_id
_entity_poly.type
_entity_poly.pdbx_seq_one_letter_code
_entity_poly.pdbx_strand_id
1 'polypeptide(L)'
;MNAEVNKDVYLRDYADQNGRVIMSMEKGRGVLALPIGDEAYIRIWDYSTGKRGYAYRSFINLQDTLMKADLKELSNAGTLPRGGTTLHIENEHPQNINVEIDQIPYYLQPYQEITLRIKKGKHGLWISRDGAYPFWGNIELADSAEYVFKIGSVDETLTADLSPIITTQDTIRMEYHHVDTVDVTPKVKIDTAKIVENKHPQDLERAKSKVGLRGFVQLNGIFDFNGMSDVDRFIPVEIPVGDMRNTTDRGFYLGARQSRIGFSSRIKAKTGYLNLYVEGDFAGGNTNEMFFRLRQAYADYGYFTVGQTWSTFSDLEATPLTVDREGPNSSVLIRQGMIRFEKKVGESDNEFAVAVETPTIGFSDSVAIDQRQPVPDVISRYKLKTEDGHVQIAGLFRVLSYNNTSNSITHTVGYGVNISGKKNLGSDDNILFYQGIYGKGISRYVRSFRNHNFDAFESPTGEIFIPHTAGGYLSIEHHWSEKIFSNITCGITWLQTAEWQAEDSYQSSYYGSFNSYWFAFDRMQLGLGYIYGVRRNKNNESGYASRLQMYIRYDI
;
A
#
# COMPACT_ATOMS: atom_id res chain seq x y z
N MET A 1 22.22 -40.06 11.69
CA MET A 1 21.56 -40.98 12.64
C MET A 1 22.02 -40.64 14.04
N ASN A 2 21.12 -40.71 15.03
CA ASN A 2 21.51 -40.77 16.44
C ASN A 2 22.30 -42.05 16.67
N ALA A 3 23.40 -41.96 17.39
CA ALA A 3 24.28 -43.06 17.64
C ALA A 3 24.98 -42.90 19.00
N GLU A 4 25.53 -43.99 19.50
CA GLU A 4 26.24 -44.03 20.76
C GLU A 4 27.59 -44.73 20.58
N VAL A 5 28.61 -44.19 21.24
CA VAL A 5 29.93 -44.79 21.28
C VAL A 5 29.89 -46.02 22.20
N ASN A 6 30.16 -47.22 21.67
CA ASN A 6 30.03 -48.48 22.43
C ASN A 6 31.30 -48.88 23.21
N LYS A 7 32.41 -48.16 23.00
CA LYS A 7 33.67 -48.23 23.76
C LYS A 7 34.49 -46.96 23.56
N ASP A 8 35.47 -46.71 24.41
CA ASP A 8 36.32 -45.54 24.30
C ASP A 8 36.95 -45.43 22.90
N VAL A 9 36.70 -44.31 22.23
CA VAL A 9 37.10 -44.09 20.83
C VAL A 9 37.78 -42.74 20.66
N TYR A 10 38.72 -42.69 19.73
CA TYR A 10 39.35 -41.46 19.29
C TYR A 10 38.68 -40.96 18.01
N LEU A 11 38.14 -39.74 18.07
CA LEU A 11 37.70 -39.01 16.88
C LEU A 11 38.93 -38.52 16.11
N ARG A 12 39.00 -38.82 14.82
CA ARG A 12 40.13 -38.46 13.95
C ARG A 12 39.74 -37.50 12.84
N ASP A 13 40.69 -36.73 12.32
CA ASP A 13 40.47 -35.80 11.20
C ASP A 13 40.35 -36.48 9.84
N TYR A 14 40.97 -37.65 9.68
CA TYR A 14 40.89 -38.52 8.50
C TYR A 14 40.35 -39.91 8.83
N ALA A 15 39.78 -40.57 7.81
CA ALA A 15 39.22 -41.92 7.85
C ALA A 15 40.30 -43.03 7.87
N ASP A 16 41.33 -42.88 8.72
CA ASP A 16 42.44 -43.82 8.87
C ASP A 16 42.93 -43.89 10.32
N GLN A 17 43.58 -45.00 10.69
CA GLN A 17 44.24 -45.20 11.99
C GLN A 17 45.34 -44.17 12.27
N ASN A 18 45.99 -43.64 11.22
CA ASN A 18 47.05 -42.63 11.35
C ASN A 18 46.53 -41.19 11.42
N GLY A 19 45.22 -40.97 11.24
CA GLY A 19 44.62 -39.63 11.35
C GLY A 19 44.87 -39.00 12.71
N ARG A 20 45.06 -37.69 12.77
CA ARG A 20 45.31 -36.98 14.03
C ARG A 20 44.09 -37.08 14.94
N VAL A 21 44.30 -37.39 16.21
CA VAL A 21 43.22 -37.43 17.20
C VAL A 21 42.75 -35.99 17.50
N ILE A 22 41.47 -35.73 17.25
CA ILE A 22 40.77 -34.47 17.52
C ILE A 22 40.22 -34.45 18.96
N MET A 23 39.73 -35.60 19.44
CA MET A 23 39.22 -35.81 20.80
C MET A 23 39.10 -37.29 21.14
N SER A 24 39.13 -37.62 22.43
CA SER A 24 38.68 -38.92 22.96
C SER A 24 37.21 -38.82 23.38
N MET A 25 36.46 -39.89 23.18
CA MET A 25 35.07 -40.04 23.63
C MET A 25 34.93 -41.33 24.42
N GLU A 26 34.32 -41.23 25.59
CA GLU A 26 34.07 -42.38 26.46
C GLU A 26 32.90 -43.23 25.95
N LYS A 27 32.87 -44.51 26.36
CA LYS A 27 31.70 -45.37 26.17
C LYS A 27 30.44 -44.70 26.73
N GLY A 28 29.35 -44.72 25.97
CA GLY A 28 28.08 -44.09 26.35
C GLY A 28 27.87 -42.69 25.77
N ARG A 29 28.89 -42.11 25.13
CA ARG A 29 28.80 -40.78 24.51
C ARG A 29 27.82 -40.81 23.33
N GLY A 30 26.77 -40.00 23.39
CA GLY A 30 25.85 -39.76 22.28
C GLY A 30 26.51 -38.94 21.17
N VAL A 31 26.38 -39.38 19.94
CA VAL A 31 26.94 -38.73 18.74
C VAL A 31 25.97 -38.83 17.57
N LEU A 32 26.24 -38.06 16.51
CA LEU A 32 25.58 -38.24 15.23
C LEU A 32 26.49 -38.95 14.26
N ALA A 33 26.00 -40.01 13.64
CA ALA A 33 26.73 -40.80 12.66
C ALA A 33 26.14 -40.66 11.26
N LEU A 34 27.03 -40.57 10.27
CA LEU A 34 26.74 -40.62 8.83
C LEU A 34 27.37 -41.90 8.24
N PRO A 35 26.69 -43.06 8.37
CA PRO A 35 27.18 -44.31 7.77
C PRO A 35 26.84 -44.32 6.27
N ILE A 36 27.77 -43.89 5.43
CA ILE A 36 27.63 -44.01 3.96
C ILE A 36 28.37 -45.27 3.53
N GLY A 37 27.66 -46.25 2.98
CA GLY A 37 28.24 -47.51 2.51
C GLY A 37 28.82 -48.41 3.62
N ASP A 38 29.73 -49.30 3.22
CA ASP A 38 30.37 -50.31 4.09
C ASP A 38 31.77 -49.90 4.58
N GLU A 39 32.02 -48.60 4.71
CA GLU A 39 33.33 -48.08 5.11
C GLU A 39 33.70 -48.47 6.55
N ALA A 40 34.98 -48.80 6.77
CA ALA A 40 35.51 -49.15 8.08
C ALA A 40 35.53 -47.96 9.06
N TYR A 41 35.63 -46.74 8.52
CA TYR A 41 35.53 -45.48 9.27
C TYR A 41 34.29 -44.74 8.80
N ILE A 42 33.48 -44.26 9.74
CA ILE A 42 32.32 -43.43 9.44
C ILE A 42 32.50 -42.04 10.01
N ARG A 43 31.91 -41.06 9.35
CA ARG A 43 31.90 -39.69 9.83
C ARG A 43 30.95 -39.60 11.02
N ILE A 44 31.47 -39.05 12.12
CA ILE A 44 30.68 -38.80 13.33
C ILE A 44 30.84 -37.34 13.77
N TRP A 45 29.83 -36.88 14.51
CA TRP A 45 29.78 -35.54 15.07
C TRP A 45 29.35 -35.60 16.53
N ASP A 46 30.21 -35.10 17.43
CA ASP A 46 29.86 -34.85 18.82
C ASP A 46 29.16 -33.49 18.92
N TYR A 47 27.83 -33.50 18.93
CA TYR A 47 27.02 -32.29 19.00
C TYR A 47 27.21 -31.52 20.32
N SER A 48 27.65 -32.19 21.39
CA SER A 48 27.98 -31.55 22.67
C SER A 48 29.17 -30.58 22.58
N THR A 49 30.15 -30.88 21.72
CA THR A 49 31.38 -30.06 21.57
C THR A 49 31.53 -29.43 20.19
N GLY A 50 30.61 -29.68 19.26
CA GLY A 50 30.68 -29.21 17.88
C GLY A 50 31.69 -29.95 17.00
N LYS A 51 32.53 -30.84 17.56
CA LYS A 51 33.65 -31.48 16.84
C LYS A 51 33.19 -32.58 15.89
N ARG A 52 33.63 -32.48 14.62
CA ARG A 52 33.35 -33.44 13.54
C ARG A 52 34.62 -34.21 13.19
N GLY A 53 34.50 -35.48 12.85
CA GLY A 53 35.63 -36.32 12.42
C GLY A 53 35.20 -37.74 12.05
N TYR A 54 36.14 -38.67 12.08
CA TYR A 54 35.96 -40.07 11.72
C TYR A 54 36.22 -40.98 12.92
N ALA A 55 35.40 -42.02 13.04
CA ALA A 55 35.59 -43.10 14.01
C ALA A 55 35.32 -44.44 13.36
N TYR A 56 35.91 -45.50 13.93
CA TYR A 56 35.76 -46.84 13.40
C TYR A 56 34.31 -47.31 13.53
N ARG A 57 33.73 -47.80 12.43
CA ARG A 57 32.30 -48.12 12.32
C ARG A 57 31.81 -49.07 13.40
N SER A 58 32.58 -50.12 13.70
CA SER A 58 32.18 -51.11 14.71
C SER A 58 32.14 -50.56 16.13
N PHE A 59 32.62 -49.32 16.36
CA PHE A 59 32.65 -48.68 17.68
C PHE A 59 31.44 -47.76 17.89
N ILE A 60 30.57 -47.64 16.90
CA ILE A 60 29.43 -46.75 16.87
C ILE A 60 28.16 -47.60 16.75
N ASN A 61 27.34 -47.59 17.80
CA ASN A 61 26.03 -48.20 17.80
C ASN A 61 25.01 -47.22 17.22
N LEU A 62 24.42 -47.53 16.06
CA LEU A 62 23.38 -46.70 15.46
C LEU A 62 22.07 -46.95 16.21
N GLN A 63 21.43 -45.89 16.68
CA GLN A 63 20.14 -45.96 17.38
C GLN A 63 19.01 -45.64 16.41
N ASP A 64 18.79 -44.36 16.13
CA ASP A 64 17.65 -43.88 15.36
C ASP A 64 18.05 -42.98 14.19
N THR A 65 17.16 -42.88 13.21
CA THR A 65 17.31 -41.91 12.12
C THR A 65 16.81 -40.55 12.60
N LEU A 66 17.61 -39.50 12.44
CA LEU A 66 17.15 -38.14 12.69
C LEU A 66 16.02 -37.84 11.70
N MET A 67 14.92 -37.24 12.18
CA MET A 67 13.87 -36.77 11.27
C MET A 67 14.42 -35.67 10.37
N LYS A 68 14.09 -35.77 9.08
CA LYS A 68 14.41 -34.76 8.07
C LYS A 68 13.29 -33.74 8.02
N ALA A 69 13.61 -32.47 8.21
CA ALA A 69 12.65 -31.40 7.97
C ALA A 69 12.56 -31.10 6.47
N ASP A 70 11.35 -30.88 5.95
CA ASP A 70 11.14 -30.26 4.64
C ASP A 70 10.27 -29.03 4.88
N LEU A 71 10.91 -27.86 4.93
CA LEU A 71 10.26 -26.57 5.10
C LEU A 71 9.85 -26.06 3.73
N LYS A 72 8.55 -25.95 3.50
CA LYS A 72 7.99 -25.51 2.23
C LYS A 72 6.90 -24.50 2.51
N GLU A 73 7.06 -23.31 1.96
CA GLU A 73 6.06 -22.26 2.07
C GLU A 73 6.02 -21.53 0.73
N LEU A 74 4.96 -21.71 -0.06
CA LEU A 74 4.86 -21.18 -1.43
C LEU A 74 3.75 -20.15 -1.59
N SER A 75 3.08 -19.77 -0.50
CA SER A 75 1.91 -18.87 -0.54
C SER A 75 2.18 -17.48 -1.14
N ASN A 76 3.44 -17.03 -1.23
CA ASN A 76 3.84 -15.71 -1.75
C ASN A 76 4.69 -15.75 -3.03
N ALA A 77 4.69 -16.85 -3.78
CA ALA A 77 5.41 -16.94 -5.05
C ALA A 77 5.02 -15.80 -6.02
N GLY A 78 6.00 -15.08 -6.59
CA GLY A 78 5.74 -14.07 -7.62
C GLY A 78 5.37 -12.66 -7.13
N THR A 79 5.35 -12.42 -5.81
CA THR A 79 4.92 -11.15 -5.21
C THR A 79 5.98 -10.04 -5.27
N LEU A 80 7.25 -10.36 -5.53
CA LEU A 80 8.33 -9.39 -5.70
C LEU A 80 8.63 -9.12 -7.19
N PRO A 81 8.92 -7.87 -7.58
CA PRO A 81 9.25 -7.49 -8.96
C PRO A 81 10.66 -7.94 -9.40
N ARG A 82 11.38 -8.73 -8.61
CA ARG A 82 12.78 -9.12 -8.86
C ARG A 82 12.92 -10.63 -8.82
N GLY A 83 13.45 -11.22 -9.91
CA GLY A 83 13.73 -12.66 -9.95
C GLY A 83 14.70 -13.12 -8.85
N GLY A 84 14.45 -14.32 -8.30
CA GLY A 84 15.12 -14.87 -7.12
C GLY A 84 14.34 -14.63 -5.82
N THR A 85 14.83 -15.22 -4.73
CA THR A 85 14.18 -15.18 -3.41
C THR A 85 15.05 -14.41 -2.42
N THR A 86 14.45 -13.52 -1.62
CA THR A 86 15.10 -12.92 -0.46
C THR A 86 14.79 -13.73 0.79
N LEU A 87 15.82 -14.20 1.49
CA LEU A 87 15.69 -14.97 2.73
C LEU A 87 16.35 -14.21 3.88
N HIS A 88 15.56 -13.78 4.85
CA HIS A 88 16.02 -13.21 6.12
C HIS A 88 16.22 -14.35 7.11
N ILE A 89 17.43 -14.53 7.63
CA ILE A 89 17.75 -15.58 8.59
C ILE A 89 17.98 -14.92 9.94
N GLU A 90 17.13 -15.24 10.92
CA GLU A 90 17.14 -14.67 12.25
C GLU A 90 17.57 -15.71 13.29
N ASN A 91 18.61 -15.40 14.07
CA ASN A 91 18.96 -16.17 15.25
C ASN A 91 18.20 -15.64 16.47
N GLU A 92 17.12 -16.30 16.91
CA GLU A 92 16.36 -15.89 18.11
C GLU A 92 16.97 -16.41 19.42
N HIS A 93 18.09 -17.13 19.34
CA HIS A 93 18.73 -17.78 20.47
C HIS A 93 19.81 -16.88 21.12
N PRO A 94 20.02 -16.93 22.45
CA PRO A 94 21.07 -16.18 23.16
C PRO A 94 22.51 -16.65 22.89
N GLN A 95 22.74 -17.53 21.91
CA GLN A 95 24.06 -18.09 21.61
C GLN A 95 24.29 -18.12 20.11
N ASN A 96 25.55 -18.28 19.70
CA ASN A 96 25.93 -18.38 18.29
C ASN A 96 25.30 -19.61 17.63
N ILE A 97 24.85 -19.45 16.39
CA ILE A 97 24.33 -20.53 15.56
C ILE A 97 25.09 -20.53 14.22
N ASN A 98 25.41 -21.72 13.73
CA ASN A 98 25.94 -21.92 12.39
C ASN A 98 24.84 -22.49 11.49
N VAL A 99 24.53 -21.76 10.42
CA VAL A 99 23.53 -22.10 9.41
C VAL A 99 24.26 -22.42 8.11
N GLU A 100 24.13 -23.63 7.60
CA GLU A 100 24.68 -24.04 6.31
C GLU A 100 23.52 -24.20 5.32
N ILE A 101 23.56 -23.44 4.21
CA ILE A 101 22.62 -23.58 3.08
C ILE A 101 23.41 -23.98 1.85
N ASP A 102 23.06 -25.10 1.22
CA ASP A 102 23.80 -25.69 0.08
C ASP A 102 25.32 -25.77 0.33
N GLN A 103 25.70 -26.17 1.55
CA GLN A 103 27.09 -26.29 2.02
C GLN A 103 27.84 -24.96 2.17
N ILE A 104 27.15 -23.82 2.11
CA ILE A 104 27.72 -22.49 2.39
C ILE A 104 27.39 -22.13 3.85
N PRO A 105 28.41 -22.00 4.73
CA PRO A 105 28.20 -21.69 6.15
C PRO A 105 27.98 -20.19 6.40
N TYR A 106 27.08 -19.89 7.31
CA TYR A 106 26.77 -18.56 7.83
C TYR A 106 26.78 -18.61 9.36
N TYR A 107 27.65 -17.80 9.96
CA TYR A 107 27.79 -17.71 11.42
C TYR A 107 26.98 -16.53 11.95
N LEU A 108 25.94 -16.82 12.73
CA LEU A 108 25.06 -15.81 13.32
C LEU A 108 25.36 -15.67 14.82
N GLN A 109 25.65 -14.45 15.25
CA GLN A 109 25.71 -14.04 16.66
C GLN A 109 24.32 -14.07 17.29
N PRO A 110 24.19 -14.01 18.63
CA PRO A 110 22.90 -13.98 19.29
C PRO A 110 22.05 -12.81 18.79
N TYR A 111 20.80 -13.06 18.43
CA TYR A 111 19.86 -12.03 17.94
C TYR A 111 20.27 -11.34 16.64
N GLN A 112 21.24 -11.91 15.91
CA GLN A 112 21.66 -11.39 14.62
C GLN A 112 20.70 -11.83 13.52
N GLU A 113 20.41 -10.90 12.60
CA GLU A 113 19.76 -11.17 11.34
C GLU A 113 20.77 -11.03 10.19
N ILE A 114 20.69 -11.92 9.21
CA ILE A 114 21.36 -11.76 7.92
C ILE A 114 20.36 -11.91 6.78
N THR A 115 20.58 -11.20 5.68
CA THR A 115 19.74 -11.30 4.49
C THR A 115 20.52 -11.92 3.35
N LEU A 116 19.98 -12.98 2.77
CA LEU A 116 20.56 -13.68 1.63
C LEU A 116 19.65 -13.57 0.41
N ARG A 117 20.28 -13.50 -0.77
CA ARG A 117 19.58 -13.67 -2.05
C ARG A 117 19.87 -15.04 -2.60
N ILE A 118 18.86 -15.89 -2.60
CA ILE A 118 18.95 -17.31 -2.96
C ILE A 118 18.12 -17.54 -4.23
N LYS A 119 18.51 -18.52 -5.04
CA LYS A 119 17.70 -18.92 -6.20
C LYS A 119 16.41 -19.56 -5.74
N LYS A 120 15.39 -19.60 -6.60
CA LYS A 120 14.21 -20.41 -6.34
C LYS A 120 14.55 -21.90 -6.33
N GLY A 121 13.75 -22.68 -5.63
CA GLY A 121 13.81 -24.13 -5.62
C GLY A 121 14.14 -24.70 -4.24
N LYS A 122 14.60 -25.95 -4.24
CA LYS A 122 14.87 -26.72 -3.04
C LYS A 122 16.37 -26.64 -2.68
N HIS A 123 16.66 -26.17 -1.48
CA HIS A 123 18.00 -25.99 -0.95
C HIS A 123 18.24 -26.87 0.27
N GLY A 124 19.42 -27.44 0.38
CA GLY A 124 19.82 -28.24 1.54
C GLY A 124 20.09 -27.34 2.73
N LEU A 125 19.60 -27.72 3.91
CA LEU A 125 19.70 -26.93 5.13
C LEU A 125 20.32 -27.76 6.26
N TRP A 126 21.27 -27.15 6.97
CA TRP A 126 21.87 -27.72 8.17
C TRP A 126 22.17 -26.62 9.20
N ILE A 127 21.57 -26.73 10.38
CA ILE A 127 21.73 -25.77 11.47
C ILE A 127 22.37 -26.48 12.65
N SER A 128 23.39 -25.84 13.20
CA SER A 128 24.22 -26.42 14.25
C SER A 128 24.57 -25.40 15.32
N ARG A 129 24.62 -25.88 16.57
CA ARG A 129 25.10 -25.14 17.74
C ARG A 129 25.74 -26.14 18.71
N ASP A 130 26.75 -25.69 19.44
CA ASP A 130 27.37 -26.48 20.50
C ASP A 130 26.37 -26.73 21.63
N GLY A 131 26.21 -27.99 22.03
CA GLY A 131 25.27 -28.38 23.09
C GLY A 131 23.80 -28.34 22.67
N ALA A 132 23.51 -28.50 21.38
CA ALA A 132 22.15 -28.68 20.88
C ALA A 132 22.08 -29.74 19.78
N TYR A 133 20.94 -30.43 19.69
CA TYR A 133 20.68 -31.28 18.54
C TYR A 133 20.53 -30.42 17.27
N PRO A 134 21.19 -30.79 16.17
CA PRO A 134 21.10 -30.05 14.93
C PRO A 134 19.73 -30.17 14.28
N PHE A 135 19.35 -29.12 13.59
CA PHE A 135 18.22 -29.13 12.69
C PHE A 135 18.73 -29.36 11.27
N TRP A 136 18.16 -30.31 10.54
CA TRP A 136 18.57 -30.60 9.17
C TRP A 136 17.38 -30.90 8.28
N GLY A 137 17.52 -30.58 6.99
CA GLY A 137 16.40 -30.69 6.09
C GLY A 137 16.62 -30.05 4.74
N ASN A 138 15.51 -29.68 4.11
CA ASN A 138 15.54 -28.76 2.99
C ASN A 138 14.59 -27.60 3.24
N ILE A 139 14.90 -26.50 2.57
CA ILE A 139 14.02 -25.35 2.42
C ILE A 139 13.62 -25.23 0.95
N GLU A 140 12.33 -25.16 0.67
CA GLU A 140 11.79 -24.94 -0.68
C GLU A 140 11.28 -23.50 -0.79
N LEU A 141 11.93 -22.72 -1.64
CA LEU A 141 11.74 -21.29 -1.81
C LEU A 141 11.08 -20.99 -3.16
N ALA A 142 10.03 -20.18 -3.17
CA ALA A 142 9.39 -19.71 -4.39
C ALA A 142 10.21 -18.60 -5.08
N ASP A 143 10.05 -18.47 -6.40
CA ASP A 143 10.60 -17.32 -7.13
C ASP A 143 9.93 -16.02 -6.69
N SER A 144 10.66 -14.91 -6.78
CA SER A 144 10.12 -13.58 -6.56
C SER A 144 9.35 -13.48 -5.24
N ALA A 145 9.92 -13.99 -4.15
CA ALA A 145 9.28 -14.03 -2.83
C ALA A 145 10.28 -13.61 -1.73
N GLU A 146 9.75 -13.16 -0.60
CA GLU A 146 10.52 -12.80 0.58
C GLU A 146 10.08 -13.66 1.78
N TYR A 147 11.05 -14.19 2.52
CA TYR A 147 10.79 -15.06 3.66
C TYR A 147 11.60 -14.63 4.88
N VAL A 148 11.02 -14.82 6.07
CA VAL A 148 11.77 -14.85 7.33
C VAL A 148 11.94 -16.30 7.76
N PHE A 149 13.18 -16.65 8.05
CA PHE A 149 13.61 -17.95 8.53
C PHE A 149 14.16 -17.80 9.94
N LYS A 150 13.33 -18.14 10.92
CA LYS A 150 13.61 -17.96 12.35
C LYS A 150 14.19 -19.22 12.93
N ILE A 151 15.30 -19.09 13.65
CA ILE A 151 15.98 -20.22 14.28
C ILE A 151 15.93 -20.01 15.80
N GLY A 152 15.28 -20.96 16.47
CA GLY A 152 15.14 -20.99 17.93
C GLY A 152 15.60 -22.33 18.50
N SER A 153 15.19 -22.61 19.74
CA SER A 153 15.37 -23.93 20.34
C SER A 153 14.29 -24.24 21.38
N VAL A 154 13.94 -25.51 21.51
CA VAL A 154 13.11 -26.06 22.59
C VAL A 154 13.85 -27.26 23.17
N ASP A 155 14.05 -27.29 24.49
CA ASP A 155 14.69 -28.40 25.22
C ASP A 155 15.97 -28.92 24.53
N GLU A 156 16.93 -28.03 24.28
CA GLU A 156 18.22 -28.32 23.62
C GLU A 156 18.13 -28.83 22.17
N THR A 157 16.94 -28.80 21.56
CA THR A 157 16.73 -29.10 20.14
C THR A 157 16.53 -27.81 19.36
N LEU A 158 17.31 -27.59 18.30
CA LEU A 158 17.12 -26.43 17.43
C LEU A 158 15.80 -26.56 16.68
N THR A 159 15.05 -25.46 16.62
CA THR A 159 13.80 -25.34 15.85
C THR A 159 13.98 -24.31 14.76
N ALA A 160 13.32 -24.52 13.63
CA ALA A 160 13.35 -23.56 12.54
C ALA A 160 11.94 -23.35 11.97
N ASP A 161 11.56 -22.10 11.79
CA ASP A 161 10.28 -21.68 11.22
C ASP A 161 10.51 -20.86 9.96
N LEU A 162 9.78 -21.19 8.90
CA LEU A 162 9.81 -20.45 7.64
C LEU A 162 8.47 -19.76 7.45
N SER A 163 8.47 -18.44 7.54
CA SER A 163 7.29 -17.62 7.36
C SER A 163 7.47 -16.70 6.15
N PRO A 164 6.47 -16.56 5.27
CA PRO A 164 6.58 -15.66 4.13
C PRO A 164 6.32 -14.23 4.61
N ILE A 165 7.10 -13.26 4.11
CA ILE A 165 6.78 -11.85 4.30
C ILE A 165 5.71 -11.49 3.29
N ILE A 166 4.47 -11.38 3.75
CA ILE A 166 3.38 -10.85 2.95
C ILE A 166 3.56 -9.33 2.92
N THR A 167 4.34 -8.87 1.94
CA THR A 167 4.28 -7.48 1.50
C THR A 167 2.97 -7.34 0.74
N THR A 168 1.90 -7.01 1.45
CA THR A 168 0.68 -6.50 0.83
C THR A 168 1.07 -5.16 0.20
N GLN A 169 1.50 -5.20 -1.07
CA GLN A 169 1.45 -4.04 -1.92
C GLN A 169 -0.02 -3.79 -2.22
N ASP A 170 -0.67 -3.02 -1.36
CA ASP A 170 -1.91 -2.34 -1.72
C ASP A 170 -1.65 -1.62 -3.04
N THR A 171 -2.20 -2.17 -4.12
CA THR A 171 -1.90 -1.73 -5.48
C THR A 171 -2.63 -0.42 -5.75
N ILE A 172 -2.07 0.67 -5.24
CA ILE A 172 -2.37 2.03 -5.66
C ILE A 172 -1.01 2.73 -5.82
N ARG A 173 -0.58 2.88 -7.09
CA ARG A 173 0.73 3.38 -7.57
C ARG A 173 1.92 2.46 -7.29
N MET A 174 2.69 2.17 -8.34
CA MET A 174 4.13 1.95 -8.19
C MET A 174 4.75 3.29 -7.78
N GLU A 175 4.79 3.55 -6.47
CA GLU A 175 5.75 4.43 -5.83
C GLU A 175 6.91 3.54 -5.41
N TYR A 176 8.10 3.79 -5.94
CA TYR A 176 9.28 3.04 -5.54
C TYR A 176 9.66 3.44 -4.13
N HIS A 177 9.42 2.54 -3.18
CA HIS A 177 9.68 2.76 -1.77
C HIS A 177 11.19 2.79 -1.49
N HIS A 178 11.68 3.91 -0.97
CA HIS A 178 12.92 3.93 -0.21
C HIS A 178 12.61 4.22 1.25
N VAL A 179 12.58 3.17 2.07
CA VAL A 179 12.54 3.33 3.53
C VAL A 179 13.97 3.50 4.01
N ASP A 180 14.46 4.74 4.05
CA ASP A 180 15.66 5.06 4.83
C ASP A 180 15.27 5.09 6.31
N THR A 181 15.88 4.19 7.08
CA THR A 181 15.63 4.07 8.52
C THR A 181 16.38 5.20 9.22
N VAL A 182 15.68 6.30 9.53
CA VAL A 182 16.21 7.29 10.47
C VAL A 182 15.69 6.95 11.86
N ASP A 183 16.57 6.39 12.69
CA ASP A 183 16.28 6.04 14.08
C ASP A 183 16.07 7.31 14.90
N VAL A 184 14.81 7.69 15.12
CA VAL A 184 14.47 8.79 16.01
C VAL A 184 14.14 8.22 17.38
N THR A 185 15.06 8.41 18.33
CA THR A 185 14.83 8.10 19.74
C THR A 185 13.68 8.97 20.26
N PRO A 186 12.66 8.40 20.93
CA PRO A 186 11.60 9.20 21.52
C PRO A 186 12.18 10.07 22.65
N LYS A 187 12.29 11.38 22.43
CA LYS A 187 12.57 12.33 23.51
C LYS A 187 11.33 12.45 24.39
N VAL A 188 11.47 12.07 25.65
CA VAL A 188 10.49 12.32 26.71
C VAL A 188 10.35 13.84 26.89
N LYS A 189 9.11 14.35 26.96
CA LYS A 189 8.81 15.77 27.17
C LYS A 189 9.41 16.27 28.48
N ILE A 190 10.26 17.29 28.42
CA ILE A 190 10.55 18.21 29.53
C ILE A 190 10.67 19.63 28.95
N ASP A 191 10.24 20.58 29.78
CA ASP A 191 10.22 22.03 29.59
C ASP A 191 11.52 22.64 29.03
N THR A 192 11.35 23.74 28.29
CA THR A 192 12.31 24.44 27.45
C THR A 192 13.26 25.32 28.27
N ALA A 193 14.47 24.86 28.56
CA ALA A 193 15.69 25.70 28.67
C ALA A 193 16.93 24.83 28.95
N LYS A 194 18.00 25.03 28.16
CA LYS A 194 19.33 24.43 28.26
C LYS A 194 19.48 23.04 27.62
N ILE A 195 19.89 23.03 26.35
CA ILE A 195 20.46 21.84 25.70
C ILE A 195 21.97 21.87 25.98
N VAL A 196 22.43 20.93 26.82
CA VAL A 196 23.81 20.44 26.80
C VAL A 196 23.71 19.02 26.27
N GLU A 197 24.20 18.77 25.05
CA GLU A 197 24.29 17.40 24.52
C GLU A 197 25.53 16.73 25.09
N ASN A 198 25.32 15.69 25.90
CA ASN A 198 26.32 14.66 26.16
C ASN A 198 25.67 13.33 25.72
N LYS A 199 26.16 12.73 24.64
CA LYS A 199 25.59 11.50 24.04
C LYS A 199 26.54 10.33 24.23
N HIS A 200 26.01 9.19 24.69
CA HIS A 200 26.77 7.95 24.83
C HIS A 200 26.54 7.04 23.60
N PRO A 201 27.55 6.35 23.06
CA PRO A 201 27.42 5.53 21.84
C PRO A 201 26.44 4.35 21.91
N GLN A 202 25.97 3.99 23.12
CA GLN A 202 25.04 2.87 23.35
C GLN A 202 23.56 3.28 23.35
N ASP A 203 23.25 4.57 23.18
CA ASP A 203 21.86 5.06 23.07
C ASP A 203 21.20 4.74 21.70
N LEU A 204 21.93 4.06 20.80
CA LEU A 204 21.52 3.71 19.43
C LEU A 204 20.73 2.38 19.32
N GLU A 205 20.78 1.47 20.30
CA GLU A 205 20.30 0.08 20.12
C GLU A 205 18.78 -0.18 20.40
N ARG A 206 17.92 0.85 20.46
CA ARG A 206 16.50 0.67 20.85
C ARG A 206 15.49 1.49 20.04
N ALA A 207 15.63 1.60 18.73
CA ALA A 207 14.60 2.25 17.92
C ALA A 207 13.29 1.44 17.94
N LYS A 208 12.24 1.97 18.60
CA LYS A 208 10.89 1.36 18.70
C LYS A 208 9.94 1.82 17.58
N SER A 209 10.41 2.64 16.65
CA SER A 209 9.57 3.31 15.66
C SER A 209 10.28 3.39 14.33
N LYS A 210 9.64 2.87 13.27
CA LYS A 210 10.13 3.05 11.89
C LYS A 210 9.58 4.37 11.36
N VAL A 211 10.41 5.16 10.69
CA VAL A 211 10.03 6.40 10.01
C VAL A 211 10.21 6.18 8.52
N GLY A 212 9.26 6.63 7.72
CA GLY A 212 9.34 6.61 6.27
C GLY A 212 9.16 8.01 5.69
N LEU A 213 9.97 8.34 4.70
CA LEU A 213 9.74 9.47 3.82
C LEU A 213 9.15 8.91 2.51
N ARG A 214 8.12 9.57 1.98
CA ARG A 214 7.58 9.28 0.65
C ARG A 214 7.33 10.56 -0.10
N GLY A 215 7.38 10.50 -1.42
CA GLY A 215 7.10 11.68 -2.21
C GLY A 215 7.53 11.53 -3.64
N PHE A 216 7.37 12.61 -4.38
CA PHE A 216 7.84 12.69 -5.75
C PHE A 216 7.98 14.14 -6.19
N VAL A 217 8.91 14.35 -7.12
CA VAL A 217 9.00 15.57 -7.91
C VAL A 217 8.32 15.29 -9.24
N GLN A 218 7.33 16.10 -9.62
CA GLN A 218 6.59 15.90 -10.87
C GLN A 218 6.44 17.22 -11.63
N LEU A 219 6.97 17.25 -12.84
CA LEU A 219 6.77 18.33 -13.80
C LEU A 219 5.60 17.97 -14.72
N ASN A 220 4.64 18.87 -14.88
CA ASN A 220 3.47 18.70 -15.73
C ASN A 220 3.53 19.70 -16.88
N GLY A 221 3.30 19.23 -18.11
CA GLY A 221 3.15 20.06 -19.30
C GLY A 221 1.75 19.89 -19.86
N ILE A 222 1.05 20.98 -20.13
CA ILE A 222 -0.33 20.99 -20.60
C ILE A 222 -0.45 21.98 -21.76
N PHE A 223 -1.09 21.55 -22.84
CA PHE A 223 -1.52 22.40 -23.94
C PHE A 223 -3.04 22.31 -24.08
N ASP A 224 -3.71 23.43 -23.84
CA ASP A 224 -5.16 23.58 -23.90
C ASP A 224 -5.58 24.20 -25.23
N PHE A 225 -6.52 23.55 -25.92
CA PHE A 225 -6.96 23.98 -27.25
C PHE A 225 -8.17 24.92 -27.23
N ASN A 226 -8.79 25.17 -26.08
CA ASN A 226 -10.13 25.75 -25.97
C ASN A 226 -10.33 26.80 -24.87
N GLY A 227 -9.26 27.27 -24.22
CA GLY A 227 -9.29 28.38 -23.27
C GLY A 227 -10.04 28.09 -21.98
N MET A 228 -9.87 26.89 -21.41
CA MET A 228 -10.48 26.57 -20.11
C MET A 228 -9.88 27.40 -18.97
N SER A 229 -10.71 27.73 -17.97
CA SER A 229 -10.34 28.54 -16.79
C SER A 229 -9.23 27.94 -15.95
N ASP A 230 -9.31 26.64 -15.62
CA ASP A 230 -8.30 25.97 -14.80
C ASP A 230 -7.17 25.39 -15.68
N VAL A 231 -5.99 26.00 -15.64
CA VAL A 231 -4.85 25.58 -16.50
C VAL A 231 -4.16 24.27 -16.07
N ASP A 232 -4.41 23.74 -14.86
CA ASP A 232 -3.79 22.50 -14.35
C ASP A 232 -4.74 21.30 -14.42
N ARG A 233 -6.06 21.54 -14.36
CA ARG A 233 -7.09 20.52 -14.11
C ARG A 233 -8.15 20.54 -15.20
N PHE A 234 -8.44 19.41 -15.82
CA PHE A 234 -9.53 19.32 -16.79
C PHE A 234 -10.86 19.09 -16.07
N ILE A 235 -11.64 20.15 -15.86
CA ILE A 235 -12.91 20.11 -15.11
C ILE A 235 -14.07 20.34 -16.08
N PRO A 236 -14.82 19.29 -16.46
CA PRO A 236 -15.84 19.44 -17.51
C PRO A 236 -16.96 20.42 -17.20
N VAL A 237 -17.32 20.63 -15.92
CA VAL A 237 -18.31 21.64 -15.55
C VAL A 237 -17.84 23.07 -15.88
N GLU A 238 -16.54 23.33 -15.94
CA GLU A 238 -15.98 24.64 -16.27
C GLU A 238 -15.85 24.88 -17.78
N ILE A 239 -16.22 23.90 -18.63
CA ILE A 239 -16.16 24.08 -20.08
C ILE A 239 -17.11 25.21 -20.51
N PRO A 240 -16.62 26.25 -21.21
CA PRO A 240 -17.48 27.34 -21.65
C PRO A 240 -18.48 26.87 -22.73
N VAL A 241 -19.69 27.42 -22.67
CA VAL A 241 -20.84 27.11 -23.55
C VAL A 241 -21.36 28.41 -24.17
N GLY A 242 -21.88 28.35 -25.40
CA GLY A 242 -22.45 29.51 -26.09
C GLY A 242 -21.43 30.64 -26.31
N ASP A 243 -21.85 31.87 -26.03
CA ASP A 243 -21.04 33.09 -26.23
C ASP A 243 -19.82 33.18 -25.30
N MET A 244 -19.77 32.37 -24.23
CA MET A 244 -18.60 32.26 -23.35
C MET A 244 -17.44 31.48 -24.01
N ARG A 245 -17.69 30.80 -25.14
CA ARG A 245 -16.67 29.99 -25.81
C ARG A 245 -15.60 30.87 -26.43
N ASN A 246 -14.36 30.67 -26.00
CA ASN A 246 -13.20 31.27 -26.63
C ASN A 246 -12.26 30.18 -27.19
N THR A 247 -12.52 29.71 -28.40
CA THR A 247 -11.69 28.68 -29.06
C THR A 247 -10.36 29.22 -29.59
N THR A 248 -10.13 30.52 -29.50
CA THR A 248 -8.88 31.17 -29.94
C THR A 248 -7.85 31.31 -28.82
N ASP A 249 -8.28 31.23 -27.56
CA ASP A 249 -7.42 31.40 -26.39
C ASP A 249 -6.77 30.07 -26.00
N ARG A 250 -5.73 29.68 -26.75
CA ARG A 250 -4.99 28.44 -26.47
C ARG A 250 -4.02 28.67 -25.30
N GLY A 251 -4.02 27.75 -24.35
CA GLY A 251 -3.19 27.84 -23.15
C GLY A 251 -2.01 26.89 -23.18
N PHE A 252 -0.86 27.32 -22.67
CA PHE A 252 0.25 26.45 -22.33
C PHE A 252 0.56 26.58 -20.84
N TYR A 253 0.75 25.45 -20.17
CA TYR A 253 1.15 25.40 -18.78
C TYR A 253 2.29 24.40 -18.59
N LEU A 254 3.30 24.82 -17.83
CA LEU A 254 4.41 23.99 -17.41
C LEU A 254 4.70 24.24 -15.93
N GLY A 255 4.55 23.24 -15.06
CA GLY A 255 4.66 23.47 -13.63
C GLY A 255 4.84 22.21 -12.78
N ALA A 256 5.48 22.39 -11.61
CA ALA A 256 5.84 21.31 -10.70
C ALA A 256 5.02 21.27 -9.40
N ARG A 257 3.93 22.03 -9.29
CA ARG A 257 3.14 22.16 -8.05
C ARG A 257 2.49 20.86 -7.55
N GLN A 258 2.40 19.85 -8.41
CA GLN A 258 1.86 18.55 -8.03
C GLN A 258 2.86 17.70 -7.23
N SER A 259 4.12 18.13 -7.14
CA SER A 259 5.15 17.50 -6.31
C SER A 259 4.67 17.34 -4.87
N ARG A 260 5.05 16.23 -4.25
CA ARG A 260 4.48 15.76 -3.00
C ARG A 260 5.56 15.31 -2.03
N ILE A 261 5.28 15.53 -0.76
CA ILE A 261 6.03 14.97 0.35
C ILE A 261 5.07 14.37 1.37
N GLY A 262 5.47 13.24 1.93
CA GLY A 262 4.73 12.49 2.91
C GLY A 262 5.68 11.89 3.93
N PHE A 263 5.23 11.87 5.17
CA PHE A 263 5.93 11.29 6.30
C PHE A 263 5.05 10.21 6.90
N SER A 264 5.62 9.03 7.12
CA SER A 264 4.97 7.94 7.85
C SER A 264 5.77 7.56 9.08
N SER A 265 5.07 7.11 10.11
CA SER A 265 5.72 6.45 11.25
C SER A 265 4.92 5.25 11.68
N ARG A 266 5.63 4.16 12.04
CA ARG A 266 5.04 2.95 12.57
C ARG A 266 5.62 2.70 13.96
N ILE A 267 4.79 2.87 14.98
CA ILE A 267 5.16 2.82 16.39
C ILE A 267 4.60 1.54 17.01
N LYS A 268 5.47 0.71 17.62
CA LYS A 268 5.02 -0.51 18.32
C LYS A 268 4.30 -0.13 19.61
N ALA A 269 3.03 -0.52 19.72
CA ALA A 269 2.20 -0.36 20.92
C ALA A 269 1.99 -1.72 21.63
N LYS A 270 1.31 -1.72 22.77
CA LYS A 270 1.06 -2.95 23.56
C LYS A 270 0.23 -3.99 22.80
N THR A 271 -0.73 -3.56 21.97
CA THR A 271 -1.67 -4.47 21.27
C THR A 271 -1.64 -4.32 19.75
N GLY A 272 -0.50 -3.92 19.18
CA GLY A 272 -0.33 -3.79 17.73
C GLY A 272 0.58 -2.63 17.35
N TYR A 273 0.31 -2.03 16.20
CA TYR A 273 1.06 -0.88 15.70
C TYR A 273 0.16 0.33 15.57
N LEU A 274 0.65 1.48 16.04
CA LEU A 274 0.11 2.79 15.73
C LEU A 274 0.82 3.28 14.46
N ASN A 275 0.07 3.46 13.38
CA ASN A 275 0.58 4.05 12.16
C ASN A 275 0.19 5.53 12.14
N LEU A 276 1.13 6.40 11.81
CA LEU A 276 0.91 7.82 11.62
C LEU A 276 1.24 8.17 10.18
N TYR A 277 0.46 9.05 9.57
CA TYR A 277 0.71 9.50 8.22
C TYR A 277 0.35 10.97 8.01
N VAL A 278 1.27 11.75 7.44
CA VAL A 278 1.09 13.16 7.08
C VAL A 278 1.56 13.39 5.64
N GLU A 279 0.78 14.10 4.83
CA GLU A 279 1.06 14.36 3.42
C GLU A 279 0.71 15.78 3.02
N GLY A 280 1.53 16.40 2.19
CA GLY A 280 1.20 17.66 1.53
C GLY A 280 1.71 17.77 0.10
N ASP A 281 1.14 18.71 -0.64
CA ASP A 281 1.59 19.13 -1.98
C ASP A 281 1.57 20.66 -2.12
N PHE A 282 2.10 21.18 -3.22
CA PHE A 282 2.22 22.61 -3.49
C PHE A 282 1.06 23.18 -4.33
N ALA A 283 -0.07 22.48 -4.38
CA ALA A 283 -1.26 22.86 -5.15
C ALA A 283 -2.40 23.35 -4.26
N GLY A 284 -2.07 24.13 -3.23
CA GLY A 284 -3.01 24.68 -2.25
C GLY A 284 -3.76 25.94 -2.68
N GLY A 285 -3.22 26.71 -3.63
CA GLY A 285 -3.82 27.94 -4.14
C GLY A 285 -4.25 27.82 -5.61
N ASN A 286 -4.51 28.96 -6.23
CA ASN A 286 -4.75 29.04 -7.66
C ASN A 286 -3.54 28.56 -8.46
N THR A 287 -3.71 28.37 -9.77
CA THR A 287 -2.65 27.91 -10.68
C THR A 287 -1.46 28.88 -10.81
N ASN A 288 -1.53 30.10 -10.28
CA ASN A 288 -0.38 31.01 -10.18
C ASN A 288 0.26 31.03 -8.77
N GLU A 289 -0.31 30.30 -7.81
CA GLU A 289 0.10 30.29 -6.41
C GLU A 289 0.56 28.88 -6.02
N MET A 290 1.76 28.75 -5.46
CA MET A 290 2.35 27.47 -5.07
C MET A 290 2.24 27.24 -3.56
N PHE A 291 1.05 27.44 -2.99
CA PHE A 291 0.84 27.25 -1.56
C PHE A 291 0.91 25.77 -1.19
N PHE A 292 1.63 25.48 -0.12
CA PHE A 292 1.63 24.16 0.48
C PHE A 292 0.27 23.88 1.12
N ARG A 293 -0.34 22.75 0.80
CA ARG A 293 -1.58 22.30 1.43
C ARG A 293 -1.44 20.93 2.08
N LEU A 294 -2.13 20.76 3.21
CA LEU A 294 -2.32 19.47 3.83
C LEU A 294 -3.27 18.61 2.97
N ARG A 295 -2.83 17.42 2.63
CA ARG A 295 -3.65 16.42 1.94
C ARG A 295 -4.19 15.40 2.95
N GLN A 296 -3.30 14.79 3.71
CA GLN A 296 -3.62 13.73 4.66
C GLN A 296 -2.91 13.99 5.99
N ALA A 297 -3.59 13.68 7.09
CA ALA A 297 -3.05 13.68 8.44
C ALA A 297 -3.91 12.76 9.29
N TYR A 298 -3.50 11.51 9.46
CA TYR A 298 -4.29 10.53 10.19
C TYR A 298 -3.42 9.54 10.96
N ALA A 299 -4.07 8.81 11.87
CA ALA A 299 -3.51 7.70 12.61
C ALA A 299 -4.39 6.46 12.46
N ASP A 300 -3.75 5.29 12.28
CA ASP A 300 -4.42 4.00 12.34
C ASP A 300 -3.98 3.24 13.60
N TYR A 301 -4.95 2.65 14.29
CA TYR A 301 -4.69 1.76 15.41
C TYR A 301 -5.77 0.68 15.50
N GLY A 302 -5.36 -0.59 15.40
CA GLY A 302 -6.29 -1.71 15.33
C GLY A 302 -7.20 -1.59 14.10
N TYR A 303 -8.51 -1.52 14.34
CA TYR A 303 -9.53 -1.36 13.29
C TYR A 303 -9.97 0.09 13.06
N PHE A 304 -9.32 1.06 13.71
CA PHE A 304 -9.73 2.45 13.66
C PHE A 304 -8.75 3.33 12.89
N THR A 305 -9.30 4.21 12.06
CA THR A 305 -8.59 5.33 11.43
C THR A 305 -9.18 6.63 11.96
N VAL A 306 -8.34 7.55 12.45
CA VAL A 306 -8.75 8.87 12.95
C VAL A 306 -7.90 9.96 12.32
N GLY A 307 -8.55 10.98 11.75
CA GLY A 307 -7.89 12.14 11.16
C GLY A 307 -8.42 12.46 9.76
N GLN A 308 -7.62 13.12 8.92
CA GLN A 308 -7.99 13.46 7.55
C GLN A 308 -7.39 12.49 6.55
N THR A 309 -8.25 11.74 5.86
CA THR A 309 -7.86 10.84 4.77
C THR A 309 -8.99 10.70 3.76
N TRP A 310 -8.83 9.82 2.78
CA TRP A 310 -9.85 9.51 1.78
C TRP A 310 -11.15 9.00 2.43
N SER A 311 -12.26 9.55 1.95
CA SER A 311 -13.61 9.17 2.38
C SER A 311 -13.85 7.67 2.21
N THR A 312 -14.62 7.10 3.12
CA THR A 312 -15.13 5.72 3.06
C THR A 312 -16.05 5.50 1.87
N PHE A 313 -16.57 6.58 1.29
CA PHE A 313 -17.40 6.54 0.08
C PHE A 313 -16.56 6.34 -1.19
N SER A 314 -15.24 6.56 -1.11
CA SER A 314 -14.28 6.38 -2.20
C SER A 314 -13.82 4.93 -2.35
N ASP A 315 -13.44 4.57 -3.57
CA ASP A 315 -12.69 3.34 -3.89
C ASP A 315 -11.45 3.69 -4.70
N LEU A 316 -10.31 3.73 -4.02
CA LEU A 316 -9.06 4.13 -4.64
C LEU A 316 -8.50 3.03 -5.56
N GLU A 317 -8.79 1.76 -5.28
CA GLU A 317 -8.35 0.63 -6.10
C GLU A 317 -9.13 0.55 -7.43
N ALA A 318 -10.36 1.08 -7.46
CA ALA A 318 -11.15 1.22 -8.67
C ALA A 318 -10.85 2.50 -9.47
N THR A 319 -9.91 3.34 -9.04
CA THR A 319 -9.61 4.62 -9.70
C THR A 319 -8.55 4.43 -10.79
N PRO A 320 -8.84 4.70 -12.08
CA PRO A 320 -7.88 4.56 -13.15
C PRO A 320 -6.80 5.66 -13.09
N LEU A 321 -5.61 5.36 -13.58
CA LEU A 321 -4.55 6.35 -13.67
C LEU A 321 -4.76 7.28 -14.88
N THR A 322 -4.84 8.58 -14.65
CA THR A 322 -4.89 9.60 -15.70
C THR A 322 -3.69 10.53 -15.62
N VAL A 323 -3.24 11.07 -16.77
CA VAL A 323 -2.23 12.14 -16.80
C VAL A 323 -2.83 13.42 -16.25
N ASP A 324 -4.10 13.66 -16.55
CA ASP A 324 -4.89 14.68 -15.88
C ASP A 324 -5.00 14.40 -14.38
N ARG A 325 -4.87 15.45 -13.57
CA ARG A 325 -4.92 15.36 -12.11
C ARG A 325 -6.34 15.26 -11.55
N GLU A 326 -7.35 15.74 -12.26
CA GLU A 326 -8.74 15.58 -11.85
C GLU A 326 -9.17 14.13 -11.94
N GLY A 327 -8.78 13.49 -13.04
CA GLY A 327 -9.21 12.13 -13.38
C GLY A 327 -10.62 12.11 -13.96
N PRO A 328 -11.28 10.94 -13.98
CA PRO A 328 -12.64 10.84 -14.50
C PRO A 328 -13.59 11.81 -13.77
N ASN A 329 -14.43 12.49 -14.53
CA ASN A 329 -15.29 13.58 -14.06
C ASN A 329 -16.24 13.20 -12.91
N SER A 330 -16.65 11.94 -12.84
CA SER A 330 -17.57 11.40 -11.85
C SER A 330 -16.91 10.76 -10.62
N SER A 331 -15.58 10.74 -10.55
CA SER A 331 -14.84 10.00 -9.52
C SER A 331 -15.23 10.44 -8.11
N VAL A 332 -15.33 9.49 -7.18
CA VAL A 332 -15.53 9.80 -5.76
C VAL A 332 -14.16 9.86 -5.09
N LEU A 333 -13.54 11.04 -5.12
CA LEU A 333 -12.18 11.26 -4.62
C LEU A 333 -12.12 12.51 -3.76
N ILE A 334 -12.52 12.36 -2.50
CA ILE A 334 -12.51 13.45 -1.50
C ILE A 334 -11.81 12.98 -0.23
N ARG A 335 -11.07 13.90 0.40
CA ARG A 335 -10.44 13.69 1.70
C ARG A 335 -11.09 14.57 2.73
N GLN A 336 -11.35 14.02 3.90
CA GLN A 336 -12.12 14.68 4.95
C GLN A 336 -11.66 14.21 6.32
N GLY A 337 -11.86 15.03 7.34
CA GLY A 337 -11.71 14.59 8.73
C GLY A 337 -12.74 13.51 9.05
N MET A 338 -12.30 12.43 9.68
CA MET A 338 -13.13 11.25 9.90
C MET A 338 -12.67 10.39 11.09
N ILE A 339 -13.61 9.54 11.53
CA ILE A 339 -13.34 8.35 12.34
C ILE A 339 -13.93 7.17 11.56
N ARG A 340 -13.08 6.24 11.11
CA ARG A 340 -13.49 5.01 10.43
C ARG A 340 -13.22 3.81 11.30
N PHE A 341 -14.18 2.90 11.38
CA PHE A 341 -13.95 1.51 11.79
C PHE A 341 -13.96 0.63 10.54
N GLU A 342 -12.95 -0.21 10.39
CA GLU A 342 -12.79 -1.08 9.23
C GLU A 342 -12.17 -2.43 9.62
N LYS A 343 -12.76 -3.53 9.12
CA LYS A 343 -12.26 -4.88 9.39
C LYS A 343 -12.57 -5.86 8.25
N LYS A 344 -11.86 -6.98 8.27
CA LYS A 344 -12.22 -8.17 7.48
C LYS A 344 -13.51 -8.83 8.01
N VAL A 345 -14.24 -9.48 7.11
CA VAL A 345 -15.53 -10.13 7.39
C VAL A 345 -15.34 -11.65 7.49
N GLY A 346 -15.56 -12.20 8.68
CA GLY A 346 -15.34 -13.63 8.95
C GLY A 346 -13.88 -14.01 8.71
N GLU A 347 -13.69 -15.16 8.07
CA GLU A 347 -12.37 -15.67 7.65
C GLU A 347 -12.02 -15.28 6.18
N SER A 348 -12.83 -14.41 5.55
CA SER A 348 -12.62 -13.98 4.17
C SER A 348 -11.80 -12.70 4.06
N ASP A 349 -11.33 -12.39 2.84
CA ASP A 349 -10.68 -11.11 2.51
C ASP A 349 -11.64 -9.96 2.23
N ASN A 350 -12.95 -10.18 2.42
CA ASN A 350 -13.95 -9.14 2.27
C ASN A 350 -13.82 -8.11 3.40
N GLU A 351 -14.08 -6.85 3.08
CA GLU A 351 -13.90 -5.73 4.01
C GLU A 351 -15.25 -5.06 4.29
N PHE A 352 -15.49 -4.73 5.56
CA PHE A 352 -16.59 -3.87 5.97
C PHE A 352 -16.03 -2.64 6.69
N ALA A 353 -16.55 -1.47 6.33
CA ALA A 353 -16.21 -0.22 6.99
C ALA A 353 -17.43 0.63 7.31
N VAL A 354 -17.37 1.35 8.41
CA VAL A 354 -18.31 2.41 8.77
C VAL A 354 -17.54 3.63 9.26
N ALA A 355 -17.95 4.82 8.86
CA ALA A 355 -17.30 6.05 9.27
C ALA A 355 -18.29 7.17 9.55
N VAL A 356 -17.87 8.05 10.44
CA VAL A 356 -18.41 9.41 10.57
C VAL A 356 -17.39 10.37 9.96
N GLU A 357 -17.86 11.23 9.06
CA GLU A 357 -17.02 12.14 8.28
C GLU A 357 -17.48 13.59 8.45
N THR A 358 -16.56 14.51 8.19
CA THR A 358 -16.81 15.95 8.32
C THR A 358 -17.94 16.38 7.37
N PRO A 359 -19.05 16.91 7.89
CA PRO A 359 -20.18 17.35 7.08
C PRO A 359 -19.88 18.73 6.47
N THR A 360 -18.99 18.79 5.47
CA THR A 360 -18.77 20.03 4.70
C THR A 360 -19.88 20.21 3.67
N ILE A 361 -20.15 21.45 3.29
CA ILE A 361 -21.19 21.85 2.35
C ILE A 361 -20.57 22.70 1.24
N GLY A 362 -21.13 22.60 0.05
CA GLY A 362 -21.01 23.63 -0.97
C GLY A 362 -22.40 24.13 -1.32
N PHE A 363 -22.79 25.30 -0.82
CA PHE A 363 -24.06 25.96 -1.14
C PHE A 363 -23.86 27.03 -2.19
N SER A 364 -24.77 27.13 -3.15
CA SER A 364 -24.76 28.17 -4.19
C SER A 364 -24.63 29.57 -3.56
N ASP A 365 -23.97 30.50 -4.25
CA ASP A 365 -23.75 31.87 -3.76
C ASP A 365 -25.05 32.63 -3.43
N SER A 366 -26.20 32.15 -3.88
CA SER A 366 -27.51 32.69 -3.51
C SER A 366 -27.92 32.36 -2.06
N VAL A 367 -27.25 31.42 -1.41
CA VAL A 367 -27.67 30.82 -0.14
C VAL A 367 -26.86 31.41 1.03
N ALA A 368 -27.50 32.24 1.87
CA ALA A 368 -26.86 32.85 3.05
C ALA A 368 -26.90 31.92 4.27
N ILE A 369 -25.84 31.15 4.55
CA ILE A 369 -25.81 30.18 5.67
C ILE A 369 -24.53 30.24 6.51
N ASP A 370 -24.70 30.13 7.83
CA ASP A 370 -23.64 29.76 8.79
C ASP A 370 -23.20 28.31 8.51
N GLN A 371 -21.95 28.12 8.07
CA GLN A 371 -21.44 26.89 7.44
C GLN A 371 -21.39 25.63 8.35
N ARG A 372 -22.07 25.65 9.49
CA ARG A 372 -22.01 24.64 10.55
C ARG A 372 -23.08 23.58 10.34
N GLN A 373 -22.65 22.34 10.20
CA GLN A 373 -23.55 21.18 10.17
C GLN A 373 -23.49 20.45 11.52
N PRO A 374 -24.63 20.26 12.22
CA PRO A 374 -24.66 19.65 13.54
C PRO A 374 -24.54 18.13 13.52
N VAL A 375 -24.73 17.48 12.36
CA VAL A 375 -24.74 16.03 12.20
C VAL A 375 -23.62 15.63 11.23
N PRO A 376 -22.73 14.68 11.60
CA PRO A 376 -21.70 14.20 10.69
C PRO A 376 -22.30 13.42 9.51
N ASP A 377 -21.58 13.37 8.40
CA ASP A 377 -21.92 12.48 7.28
C ASP A 377 -21.61 11.03 7.74
N VAL A 378 -22.55 10.11 7.58
CA VAL A 378 -22.40 8.70 7.96
C VAL A 378 -22.26 7.86 6.70
N ILE A 379 -21.17 7.10 6.60
CA ILE A 379 -20.89 6.27 5.43
C ILE A 379 -20.62 4.84 5.88
N SER A 380 -21.18 3.89 5.13
CA SER A 380 -20.88 2.47 5.27
C SER A 380 -20.43 1.89 3.94
N ARG A 381 -19.51 0.93 3.98
CA ARG A 381 -18.95 0.28 2.80
C ARG A 381 -18.84 -1.23 3.03
N TYR A 382 -19.10 -1.99 1.97
CA TYR A 382 -18.72 -3.39 1.85
C TYR A 382 -17.90 -3.61 0.58
N LYS A 383 -16.74 -4.25 0.69
CA LYS A 383 -15.87 -4.64 -0.44
C LYS A 383 -15.80 -6.16 -0.52
N LEU A 384 -16.26 -6.71 -1.63
CA LEU A 384 -16.14 -8.11 -2.00
C LEU A 384 -14.85 -8.29 -2.79
N LYS A 385 -13.89 -9.03 -2.24
CA LYS A 385 -12.65 -9.39 -2.95
C LYS A 385 -12.82 -10.73 -3.66
N THR A 386 -12.21 -10.83 -4.83
CA THR A 386 -12.19 -12.01 -5.70
C THR A 386 -10.75 -12.23 -6.18
N GLU A 387 -10.46 -13.40 -6.78
CA GLU A 387 -9.13 -13.69 -7.32
C GLU A 387 -8.71 -12.67 -8.40
N ASP A 388 -9.66 -12.24 -9.25
CA ASP A 388 -9.40 -11.35 -10.38
C ASP A 388 -9.65 -9.86 -10.07
N GLY A 389 -9.86 -9.48 -8.81
CA GLY A 389 -10.13 -8.08 -8.44
C GLY A 389 -11.19 -7.92 -7.34
N HIS A 390 -12.01 -6.87 -7.42
CA HIS A 390 -13.01 -6.59 -6.37
C HIS A 390 -14.23 -5.81 -6.87
N VAL A 391 -15.29 -5.88 -6.06
CA VAL A 391 -16.47 -5.02 -6.18
C VAL A 391 -16.74 -4.38 -4.82
N GLN A 392 -16.96 -3.07 -4.81
CA GLN A 392 -17.27 -2.28 -3.63
C GLN A 392 -18.65 -1.66 -3.78
N ILE A 393 -19.45 -1.70 -2.71
CA ILE A 393 -20.66 -0.88 -2.57
C ILE A 393 -20.52 -0.02 -1.31
N ALA A 394 -20.80 1.27 -1.45
CA ALA A 394 -20.81 2.21 -0.35
C ALA A 394 -22.12 3.00 -0.33
N GLY A 395 -22.65 3.22 0.87
CA GLY A 395 -23.83 4.02 1.13
C GLY A 395 -23.46 5.24 1.98
N LEU A 396 -24.05 6.38 1.64
CA LEU A 396 -23.88 7.66 2.32
C LEU A 396 -25.24 8.13 2.84
N PHE A 397 -25.28 8.56 4.09
CA PHE A 397 -26.39 9.27 4.71
C PHE A 397 -25.89 10.58 5.31
N ARG A 398 -26.61 11.68 5.07
CA ARG A 398 -26.26 12.99 5.61
C ARG A 398 -27.48 13.87 5.85
N VAL A 399 -27.29 14.88 6.70
CA VAL A 399 -28.30 15.91 6.98
C VAL A 399 -27.73 17.27 6.59
N LEU A 400 -28.40 17.94 5.67
CA LEU A 400 -28.08 19.28 5.20
C LEU A 400 -28.92 20.29 6.00
N SER A 401 -28.26 21.12 6.78
CA SER A 401 -28.86 22.15 7.62
C SER A 401 -28.65 23.51 7.00
N TYR A 402 -29.71 24.32 6.95
CA TYR A 402 -29.68 25.64 6.34
C TYR A 402 -30.57 26.65 7.08
N ASN A 403 -30.22 27.92 6.99
CA ASN A 403 -31.10 29.02 7.40
C ASN A 403 -32.07 29.32 6.26
N ASN A 404 -33.36 29.28 6.54
CA ASN A 404 -34.37 29.75 5.59
C ASN A 404 -34.50 31.29 5.63
N THR A 405 -35.30 31.82 4.72
CA THR A 405 -35.62 33.27 4.62
C THR A 405 -36.25 33.87 5.88
N SER A 406 -36.72 33.04 6.81
CA SER A 406 -37.25 33.45 8.14
C SER A 406 -36.20 33.38 9.26
N ASN A 407 -34.92 33.21 8.91
CA ASN A 407 -33.79 33.07 9.85
C ASN A 407 -33.97 31.91 10.85
N SER A 408 -34.64 30.84 10.42
CA SER A 408 -34.82 29.60 11.18
C SER A 408 -34.07 28.44 10.52
N ILE A 409 -33.49 27.56 11.34
CA ILE A 409 -32.71 26.41 10.86
C ILE A 409 -33.67 25.31 10.41
N THR A 410 -33.54 24.92 9.16
CA THR A 410 -34.25 23.78 8.56
C THR A 410 -33.26 22.67 8.22
N HIS A 411 -33.72 21.42 8.24
CA HIS A 411 -32.93 20.25 7.89
C HIS A 411 -33.51 19.52 6.69
N THR A 412 -32.65 18.97 5.84
CA THR A 412 -33.06 18.10 4.74
C THR A 412 -32.11 16.91 4.62
N VAL A 413 -32.67 15.73 4.35
CA VAL A 413 -31.92 14.48 4.26
C VAL A 413 -31.31 14.34 2.87
N GLY A 414 -30.01 14.05 2.83
CA GLY A 414 -29.27 13.63 1.65
C GLY A 414 -28.83 12.17 1.79
N TYR A 415 -28.76 11.46 0.67
CA TYR A 415 -28.33 10.06 0.64
C TYR A 415 -27.69 9.73 -0.70
N GLY A 416 -26.82 8.73 -0.72
CA GLY A 416 -26.17 8.29 -1.95
C GLY A 416 -25.67 6.86 -1.89
N VAL A 417 -25.49 6.28 -3.07
CA VAL A 417 -24.87 4.98 -3.27
C VAL A 417 -23.75 5.12 -4.29
N ASN A 418 -22.63 4.47 -4.02
CA ASN A 418 -21.50 4.34 -4.93
C ASN A 418 -21.18 2.85 -5.11
N ILE A 419 -21.10 2.39 -6.35
CA ILE A 419 -20.68 1.04 -6.72
C ILE A 419 -19.43 1.18 -7.57
N SER A 420 -18.37 0.45 -7.24
CA SER A 420 -17.10 0.52 -7.95
C SER A 420 -16.41 -0.82 -7.98
N GLY A 421 -15.40 -0.96 -8.82
CA GLY A 421 -14.58 -2.14 -8.81
C GLY A 421 -13.43 -2.10 -9.80
N LYS A 422 -12.57 -3.09 -9.64
CA LYS A 422 -11.45 -3.41 -10.52
C LYS A 422 -11.57 -4.89 -10.90
N LYS A 423 -11.33 -5.22 -12.16
CA LYS A 423 -11.37 -6.61 -12.63
C LYS A 423 -10.34 -6.88 -13.72
N ASN A 424 -9.54 -7.93 -13.55
CA ASN A 424 -8.68 -8.45 -14.61
C ASN A 424 -9.54 -9.19 -15.65
N LEU A 425 -9.29 -8.93 -16.93
CA LEU A 425 -10.08 -9.42 -18.06
C LEU A 425 -9.36 -10.59 -18.73
N GLY A 426 -9.37 -11.75 -18.09
CA GLY A 426 -8.83 -13.01 -18.62
C GLY A 426 -7.30 -13.12 -18.64
N SER A 427 -6.58 -12.00 -18.55
CA SER A 427 -5.14 -11.91 -18.25
C SER A 427 -4.86 -10.70 -17.37
N ASP A 428 -3.69 -10.70 -16.73
CA ASP A 428 -3.22 -9.55 -15.93
C ASP A 428 -2.86 -8.34 -16.79
N ASP A 429 -2.76 -8.51 -18.12
CA ASP A 429 -2.46 -7.43 -19.05
C ASP A 429 -3.66 -6.50 -19.28
N ASN A 430 -4.88 -6.97 -19.04
CA ASN A 430 -6.11 -6.23 -19.33
C ASN A 430 -6.90 -6.00 -18.05
N ILE A 431 -7.01 -4.74 -17.64
CA ILE A 431 -7.65 -4.39 -16.36
C ILE A 431 -8.82 -3.44 -16.63
N LEU A 432 -10.00 -3.79 -16.11
CA LEU A 432 -11.20 -2.99 -16.12
C LEU A 432 -11.35 -2.25 -14.79
N PHE A 433 -11.57 -0.94 -14.86
CA PHE A 433 -11.97 -0.12 -13.73
C PHE A 433 -13.34 0.49 -14.00
N TYR A 434 -14.21 0.51 -12.99
CA TYR A 434 -15.55 1.09 -13.14
C TYR A 434 -16.05 1.70 -11.83
N GLN A 435 -16.91 2.70 -11.99
CA GLN A 435 -17.64 3.33 -10.89
C GLN A 435 -18.99 3.85 -11.37
N GLY A 436 -20.01 3.75 -10.52
CA GLY A 436 -21.31 4.36 -10.69
C GLY A 436 -21.79 4.96 -9.36
N ILE A 437 -22.22 6.22 -9.40
CA ILE A 437 -22.70 6.98 -8.24
C ILE A 437 -24.08 7.56 -8.52
N TYR A 438 -24.97 7.48 -7.54
CA TYR A 438 -26.29 8.09 -7.60
C TYR A 438 -26.75 8.52 -6.20
N GLY A 439 -27.43 9.66 -6.10
CA GLY A 439 -28.06 10.08 -4.85
C GLY A 439 -28.62 11.48 -4.90
N LYS A 440 -28.99 12.01 -3.73
CA LYS A 440 -29.61 13.32 -3.54
C LYS A 440 -28.80 14.14 -2.54
N GLY A 441 -28.38 15.36 -2.93
CA GLY A 441 -27.56 16.23 -2.07
C GLY A 441 -26.13 15.72 -1.83
N ILE A 442 -25.57 15.00 -2.80
CA ILE A 442 -24.25 14.35 -2.72
C ILE A 442 -23.21 14.94 -3.70
N SER A 443 -23.51 16.06 -4.33
CA SER A 443 -22.69 16.63 -5.41
C SER A 443 -21.25 16.88 -4.97
N ARG A 444 -21.01 17.30 -3.72
CA ARG A 444 -19.65 17.49 -3.16
C ARG A 444 -18.74 16.26 -3.22
N TYR A 445 -19.32 15.06 -3.26
CA TYR A 445 -18.57 13.80 -3.35
C TYR A 445 -18.13 13.50 -4.78
N VAL A 446 -18.79 14.09 -5.78
CA VAL A 446 -18.43 13.96 -7.20
C VAL A 446 -17.32 14.95 -7.52
N ARG A 447 -16.20 14.43 -8.04
CA ARG A 447 -14.97 15.19 -8.33
C ARG A 447 -15.23 16.53 -9.03
N SER A 448 -15.99 16.51 -10.13
CA SER A 448 -16.22 17.70 -10.96
C SER A 448 -17.06 18.77 -10.27
N PHE A 449 -17.93 18.41 -9.33
CA PHE A 449 -18.81 19.37 -8.66
C PHE A 449 -18.21 19.94 -7.38
N ARG A 450 -17.04 19.45 -6.97
CA ARG A 450 -16.34 19.97 -5.81
C ARG A 450 -16.01 21.45 -6.05
N ASN A 451 -16.22 22.28 -5.03
CA ASN A 451 -16.06 23.74 -5.06
C ASN A 451 -17.00 24.48 -6.03
N HIS A 452 -18.01 23.81 -6.58
CA HIS A 452 -19.04 24.44 -7.43
C HIS A 452 -20.37 24.66 -6.71
N ASN A 453 -20.42 24.31 -5.42
CA ASN A 453 -21.53 24.70 -4.56
C ASN A 453 -22.90 24.11 -4.99
N PHE A 454 -22.89 22.87 -5.52
CA PHE A 454 -24.06 22.19 -6.07
C PHE A 454 -24.81 21.25 -5.10
N ASP A 455 -24.46 21.22 -3.81
CA ASP A 455 -25.17 20.34 -2.86
C ASP A 455 -26.61 20.82 -2.62
N ALA A 456 -26.86 22.13 -2.72
CA ALA A 456 -28.18 22.71 -2.56
C ALA A 456 -28.27 24.09 -3.23
N PHE A 457 -29.48 24.46 -3.65
CA PHE A 457 -29.80 25.74 -4.25
C PHE A 457 -31.06 26.34 -3.58
N GLU A 458 -31.12 27.65 -3.44
CA GLU A 458 -32.32 28.33 -2.95
C GLU A 458 -33.32 28.58 -4.08
N SER A 459 -34.58 28.18 -3.86
CA SER A 459 -35.68 28.44 -4.78
C SER A 459 -36.19 29.88 -4.66
N PRO A 460 -36.92 30.41 -5.67
CA PRO A 460 -37.58 31.71 -5.57
C PRO A 460 -38.60 31.83 -4.42
N THR A 461 -39.06 30.70 -3.87
CA THR A 461 -39.97 30.67 -2.70
C THR A 461 -39.22 30.66 -1.37
N GLY A 462 -37.89 30.65 -1.37
CA GLY A 462 -37.04 30.59 -0.18
C GLY A 462 -36.88 29.18 0.41
N GLU A 463 -37.32 28.15 -0.31
CA GLU A 463 -37.10 26.74 0.06
C GLU A 463 -35.79 26.23 -0.55
N ILE A 464 -35.09 25.34 0.15
CA ILE A 464 -33.88 24.74 -0.41
C ILE A 464 -34.23 23.55 -1.29
N PHE A 465 -33.74 23.60 -2.53
CA PHE A 465 -33.70 22.51 -3.48
C PHE A 465 -32.38 21.76 -3.38
N ILE A 466 -32.44 20.47 -3.02
CA ILE A 466 -31.30 19.56 -3.06
C ILE A 466 -31.40 18.66 -4.30
N PRO A 467 -30.44 18.75 -5.25
CA PRO A 467 -30.54 18.05 -6.52
C PRO A 467 -30.23 16.56 -6.38
N HIS A 468 -30.83 15.75 -7.25
CA HIS A 468 -30.28 14.43 -7.55
C HIS A 468 -28.99 14.58 -8.36
N THR A 469 -28.02 13.71 -8.10
CA THR A 469 -26.73 13.65 -8.78
C THR A 469 -26.49 12.22 -9.24
N ALA A 470 -26.03 12.06 -10.47
CA ALA A 470 -25.62 10.78 -11.03
C ALA A 470 -24.28 10.91 -11.75
N GLY A 471 -23.54 9.82 -11.82
CA GLY A 471 -22.33 9.78 -12.62
C GLY A 471 -21.69 8.40 -12.63
N GLY A 472 -20.69 8.23 -13.48
CA GLY A 472 -19.92 7.01 -13.51
C GLY A 472 -18.77 7.10 -14.51
N TYR A 473 -17.89 6.11 -14.48
CA TYR A 473 -16.84 5.97 -15.46
C TYR A 473 -16.56 4.49 -15.74
N LEU A 474 -15.96 4.26 -16.90
CA LEU A 474 -15.39 3.00 -17.32
C LEU A 474 -13.97 3.28 -17.83
N SER A 475 -13.01 2.48 -17.41
CA SER A 475 -11.64 2.54 -17.91
C SER A 475 -11.13 1.15 -18.23
N ILE A 476 -10.50 1.01 -19.38
CA ILE A 476 -9.79 -0.21 -19.78
C ILE A 476 -8.32 0.15 -19.89
N GLU A 477 -7.51 -0.58 -19.13
CA GLU A 477 -6.06 -0.51 -19.14
C GLU A 477 -5.49 -1.75 -19.82
N HIS A 478 -4.50 -1.53 -20.69
CA HIS A 478 -3.77 -2.58 -21.39
C HIS A 478 -2.26 -2.42 -21.17
N HIS A 479 -1.63 -3.45 -20.65
CA HIS A 479 -0.18 -3.54 -20.44
C HIS A 479 0.46 -4.18 -21.67
N TRP A 480 1.26 -3.40 -22.38
CA TRP A 480 2.00 -3.88 -23.56
C TRP A 480 3.30 -4.59 -23.14
N SER A 481 3.82 -4.23 -21.97
CA SER A 481 4.98 -4.82 -21.30
C SER A 481 5.00 -4.37 -19.84
N GLU A 482 5.91 -4.91 -19.04
CA GLU A 482 6.13 -4.48 -17.65
C GLU A 482 6.44 -2.97 -17.49
N LYS A 483 6.86 -2.29 -18.56
CA LYS A 483 7.28 -0.88 -18.53
C LYS A 483 6.33 0.07 -19.25
N ILE A 484 5.37 -0.45 -20.01
CA ILE A 484 4.53 0.37 -20.89
C ILE A 484 3.10 -0.12 -20.81
N PHE A 485 2.20 0.77 -20.44
CA PHE A 485 0.76 0.51 -20.47
C PHE A 485 0.02 1.74 -20.97
N SER A 486 -1.18 1.51 -21.48
CA SER A 486 -2.08 2.56 -21.90
C SER A 486 -3.47 2.32 -21.35
N ASN A 487 -4.26 3.38 -21.17
CA ASN A 487 -5.67 3.24 -20.83
C ASN A 487 -6.55 4.22 -21.60
N ILE A 488 -7.80 3.81 -21.77
CA ILE A 488 -8.89 4.64 -22.27
C ILE A 488 -9.91 4.73 -21.16
N THR A 489 -10.30 5.96 -20.81
CA THR A 489 -11.26 6.24 -19.74
C THR A 489 -12.38 7.11 -20.28
N CYS A 490 -13.63 6.69 -20.06
CA CYS A 490 -14.82 7.44 -20.41
C CYS A 490 -15.64 7.68 -19.14
N GLY A 491 -16.19 8.88 -18.99
CA GLY A 491 -16.95 9.30 -17.82
C GLY A 491 -18.17 10.14 -18.16
N ILE A 492 -19.18 10.08 -17.31
CA ILE A 492 -20.41 10.88 -17.41
C ILE A 492 -20.76 11.42 -16.04
N THR A 493 -21.28 12.65 -16.00
CA THR A 493 -21.95 13.19 -14.82
C THR A 493 -23.25 13.86 -15.22
N TRP A 494 -24.22 13.86 -14.31
CA TRP A 494 -25.52 14.50 -14.44
C TRP A 494 -25.94 15.10 -13.10
N LEU A 495 -26.51 16.28 -13.16
CA LEU A 495 -27.06 17.00 -12.02
C LEU A 495 -28.49 17.41 -12.34
N GLN A 496 -29.39 17.15 -11.41
CA GLN A 496 -30.77 17.58 -11.53
C GLN A 496 -30.85 19.10 -11.50
N THR A 497 -31.49 19.67 -12.53
CA THR A 497 -31.82 21.08 -12.58
C THR A 497 -33.29 21.33 -12.17
N ALA A 498 -33.58 22.53 -11.69
CA ALA A 498 -34.94 22.98 -11.38
C ALA A 498 -35.46 23.95 -12.46
N GLU A 499 -36.79 24.05 -12.58
CA GLU A 499 -37.45 24.91 -13.59
C GLU A 499 -37.06 26.39 -13.47
N TRP A 500 -36.86 26.88 -12.24
CA TRP A 500 -36.51 28.28 -11.97
C TRP A 500 -35.01 28.60 -12.12
N GLN A 501 -34.15 27.58 -12.25
CA GLN A 501 -32.72 27.81 -12.50
C GLN A 501 -32.52 28.37 -13.92
N ALA A 502 -31.47 29.19 -14.09
CA ALA A 502 -31.13 29.78 -15.37
C ALA A 502 -30.92 28.72 -16.47
N GLU A 503 -31.26 29.07 -17.70
CA GLU A 503 -31.22 28.17 -18.87
C GLU A 503 -29.80 27.66 -19.20
N ASP A 504 -28.77 28.42 -18.82
CA ASP A 504 -27.36 28.08 -18.97
C ASP A 504 -26.78 27.27 -17.78
N SER A 505 -27.62 26.90 -16.81
CA SER A 505 -27.22 26.06 -15.68
C SER A 505 -26.69 24.71 -16.17
N TYR A 506 -25.65 24.22 -15.49
CA TYR A 506 -25.07 22.92 -15.76
C TYR A 506 -26.10 21.78 -15.60
N GLN A 507 -26.16 20.85 -16.55
CA GLN A 507 -26.99 19.65 -16.45
C GLN A 507 -26.17 18.37 -16.55
N SER A 508 -25.26 18.25 -17.53
CA SER A 508 -24.45 17.05 -17.70
C SER A 508 -23.11 17.31 -18.36
N SER A 509 -22.19 16.35 -18.21
CA SER A 509 -20.94 16.35 -18.94
C SER A 509 -20.47 14.95 -19.29
N TYR A 510 -19.74 14.89 -20.40
CA TYR A 510 -19.07 13.71 -20.91
C TYR A 510 -17.57 13.96 -20.90
N TYR A 511 -16.82 12.91 -20.58
CA TYR A 511 -15.38 12.93 -20.46
C TYR A 511 -14.82 11.72 -21.21
N GLY A 512 -13.75 11.92 -21.96
CA GLY A 512 -12.97 10.86 -22.59
C GLY A 512 -11.48 11.19 -22.51
N SER A 513 -10.66 10.24 -22.08
CA SER A 513 -9.20 10.39 -22.09
C SER A 513 -8.51 9.13 -22.57
N PHE A 514 -7.47 9.32 -23.38
CA PHE A 514 -6.47 8.30 -23.68
C PHE A 514 -5.18 8.68 -22.97
N ASN A 515 -4.59 7.73 -22.23
CA ASN A 515 -3.33 7.93 -21.53
C ASN A 515 -2.36 6.80 -21.88
N SER A 516 -1.08 7.11 -21.97
CA SER A 516 -0.01 6.14 -22.12
C SER A 516 1.11 6.48 -21.15
N TYR A 517 1.68 5.44 -20.54
CA TYR A 517 2.72 5.58 -19.53
C TYR A 517 3.93 4.75 -19.88
N TRP A 518 5.08 5.27 -19.52
CA TRP A 518 6.36 4.59 -19.65
C TRP A 518 7.18 4.73 -18.38
N PHE A 519 7.64 3.59 -17.86
CA PHE A 519 8.59 3.50 -16.77
C PHE A 519 9.99 3.29 -17.36
N ALA A 520 10.75 4.38 -17.49
CA ALA A 520 12.09 4.32 -18.08
C ALA A 520 13.06 3.52 -17.19
N PHE A 521 12.97 3.73 -15.87
CA PHE A 521 13.68 2.99 -14.84
C PHE A 521 12.96 3.10 -13.51
N ASP A 522 13.48 2.40 -12.51
CA ASP A 522 12.89 2.14 -11.20
C ASP A 522 12.52 3.36 -10.35
N ARG A 523 12.54 4.60 -10.83
CA ARG A 523 12.04 5.79 -10.10
C ARG A 523 11.51 6.86 -11.02
N MET A 524 11.40 6.59 -12.32
CA MET A 524 11.03 7.59 -13.31
C MET A 524 9.86 7.13 -14.14
N GLN A 525 8.79 7.92 -14.09
CA GLN A 525 7.57 7.71 -14.86
C GLN A 525 7.34 8.89 -15.79
N LEU A 526 7.04 8.56 -17.04
CA LEU A 526 6.53 9.50 -18.04
C LEU A 526 5.08 9.14 -18.34
N GLY A 527 4.20 10.15 -18.33
CA GLY A 527 2.83 10.02 -18.78
C GLY A 527 2.57 10.97 -19.95
N LEU A 528 1.85 10.51 -20.97
CA LEU A 528 1.32 11.31 -22.07
C LEU A 528 -0.18 11.04 -22.21
N GLY A 529 -0.99 12.08 -22.31
CA GLY A 529 -2.44 11.95 -22.34
C GLY A 529 -3.10 12.95 -23.28
N TYR A 530 -4.19 12.52 -23.90
CA TYR A 530 -5.12 13.38 -24.62
C TYR A 530 -6.49 13.25 -23.97
N ILE A 531 -7.14 14.38 -23.74
CA ILE A 531 -8.42 14.47 -23.06
C ILE A 531 -9.38 15.33 -23.87
N TYR A 532 -10.63 14.89 -23.92
CA TYR A 532 -11.75 15.59 -24.55
C TYR A 532 -12.96 15.54 -23.63
N GLY A 533 -13.68 16.64 -23.53
CA GLY A 533 -14.87 16.73 -22.71
C GLY A 533 -15.93 17.61 -23.34
N VAL A 534 -17.17 17.37 -22.94
CA VAL A 534 -18.36 18.11 -23.37
C VAL A 534 -19.18 18.46 -22.14
N ARG A 535 -19.59 19.73 -22.01
CA ARG A 535 -20.62 20.18 -21.07
C ARG A 535 -21.91 20.43 -21.82
N ARG A 536 -23.05 20.05 -21.23
CA ARG A 536 -24.40 20.39 -21.69
C ARG A 536 -25.17 21.11 -20.59
N ASN A 537 -25.80 22.21 -20.97
CA ASN A 537 -26.63 23.02 -20.09
C ASN A 537 -28.10 22.59 -20.14
N LYS A 538 -28.92 23.14 -19.23
CA LYS A 538 -30.36 22.90 -19.14
C LYS A 538 -31.09 23.17 -20.46
N ASN A 539 -30.72 24.23 -21.17
CA ASN A 539 -31.26 24.58 -22.50
C ASN A 539 -30.77 23.69 -23.66
N ASN A 540 -29.98 22.65 -23.37
CA ASN A 540 -29.33 21.75 -24.32
C ASN A 540 -28.19 22.33 -25.15
N GLU A 541 -27.82 23.60 -24.94
CA GLU A 541 -26.58 24.11 -25.52
C GLU A 541 -25.38 23.36 -24.95
N SER A 542 -24.38 23.16 -25.80
CA SER A 542 -23.21 22.35 -25.47
C SER A 542 -21.91 23.07 -25.78
N GLY A 543 -20.93 22.85 -24.93
CA GLY A 543 -19.55 23.28 -25.11
C GLY A 543 -18.61 22.08 -25.07
N TYR A 544 -17.50 22.16 -25.78
CA TYR A 544 -16.42 21.16 -25.73
C TYR A 544 -15.07 21.80 -25.44
N ALA A 545 -14.17 21.01 -24.87
CA ALA A 545 -12.76 21.34 -24.67
C ALA A 545 -11.88 20.10 -24.84
N SER A 546 -10.62 20.31 -25.23
CA SER A 546 -9.59 19.26 -25.22
C SER A 546 -8.22 19.77 -24.78
N ARG A 547 -7.40 18.83 -24.31
CA ARG A 547 -6.00 19.08 -23.95
C ARG A 547 -5.09 17.95 -24.38
N LEU A 548 -3.84 18.32 -24.67
CA LEU A 548 -2.70 17.41 -24.61
C LEU A 548 -1.98 17.65 -23.29
N GLN A 549 -1.69 16.58 -22.56
CA GLN A 549 -1.05 16.64 -21.26
C GLN A 549 0.12 15.67 -21.19
N MET A 550 1.13 16.02 -20.42
CA MET A 550 2.23 15.15 -20.07
C MET A 550 2.67 15.38 -18.64
N TYR A 551 3.32 14.37 -18.05
CA TYR A 551 4.14 14.59 -16.88
C TYR A 551 5.43 13.77 -16.94
N ILE A 552 6.45 14.27 -16.25
CA ILE A 552 7.67 13.54 -15.89
C ILE A 552 7.75 13.55 -14.37
N ARG A 553 7.88 12.37 -13.79
CA ARG A 553 7.83 12.17 -12.34
C ARG A 553 9.04 11.36 -11.88
N TYR A 554 9.62 11.79 -10.77
CA TYR A 554 10.67 11.11 -10.04
C TYR A 554 10.22 10.79 -8.62
N ASP A 555 10.24 9.52 -8.25
CA ASP A 555 9.83 9.04 -6.93
C ASP A 555 10.99 9.02 -5.93
N ILE A 556 10.67 9.32 -4.67
CA ILE A 556 11.60 9.37 -3.52
C ILE A 556 11.44 8.11 -2.67
#